data_AF-A0A957HPN9-F1
#
_entry.id   AF-A0A957HPN9-F1
#
_cell.length_a   1.000
_cell.length_b   1.000
_cell.length_c   1.000
_cell.angle_alpha   90.00
_cell.angle_beta   90.00
_cell.angle_gamma   90.00
#
_symmetry.space_group_name_H-M   'P 1'
#
loop_
_entity.id
_entity.type
_entity.pdbx_description
1 polymer ?
#
loop_
_entity_poly.entity_id
_entity_poly.type
_entity_poly.pdbx_seq_one_letter_code
_entity_poly.pdbx_strand_id
1 'polypeptide(L)'
;NDELFVFWCLLCLPGMLLSMLTIFATFMAPALTAPAVSLEIDRGTWDILRMTPQPTGAILLAKLLGALARLRIWLLLFLLSLFQGLLITCVSAVSGGELGLWGMALGISTIFRPWVEILFAAFLGMFVSTWVRSATLALVGTYVGILVIKFFNNSVLWLGIGSGVFGVESNSMFVSGTVGPVVVYMLLLPVLALGIVWRAEKIGVES
;
A
#
# COMPACT_ATOMS: atom_id res chain seq x y z
N ASN A 1 -16.62 -34.32 -6.85
CA ASN A 1 -15.24 -33.86 -6.59
C ASN A 1 -14.79 -32.76 -7.54
N ASP A 2 -15.12 -32.84 -8.83
CA ASP A 2 -14.69 -31.84 -9.82
C ASP A 2 -15.22 -30.42 -9.53
N GLU A 3 -16.46 -30.29 -9.04
CA GLU A 3 -17.05 -29.00 -8.70
C GLU A 3 -16.34 -28.30 -7.53
N LEU A 4 -15.95 -29.05 -6.49
CA LEU A 4 -15.18 -28.52 -5.37
C LEU A 4 -13.79 -28.08 -5.84
N PHE A 5 -13.14 -28.84 -6.72
CA PHE A 5 -11.85 -28.49 -7.28
C PHE A 5 -11.91 -27.19 -8.10
N VAL A 6 -12.92 -27.03 -8.96
CA VAL A 6 -13.14 -25.81 -9.74
C VAL A 6 -13.38 -24.61 -8.81
N PHE A 7 -14.20 -24.80 -7.76
CA PHE A 7 -14.45 -23.75 -6.76
C PHE A 7 -13.17 -23.29 -6.05
N TRP A 8 -12.33 -24.22 -5.58
CA TRP A 8 -11.05 -23.89 -4.96
C TRP A 8 -10.09 -23.19 -5.92
N CYS A 9 -10.02 -23.64 -7.17
CA CYS A 9 -9.22 -22.96 -8.20
C CYS A 9 -9.67 -21.52 -8.42
N LEU A 10 -10.99 -21.29 -8.49
CA LEU A 10 -11.59 -19.99 -8.72
C LEU A 10 -11.36 -19.04 -7.54
N LEU A 11 -11.29 -19.56 -6.31
CA LEU A 11 -10.98 -18.78 -5.11
C LEU A 11 -9.48 -18.46 -4.96
N CYS A 12 -8.60 -19.42 -5.25
CA CYS A 12 -7.16 -19.32 -4.95
C CYS A 12 -6.36 -18.67 -6.07
N LEU A 13 -6.65 -18.96 -7.34
CA LEU A 13 -5.85 -18.51 -8.48
C LEU A 13 -5.86 -16.97 -8.63
N PRO A 14 -7.01 -16.27 -8.58
CA PRO A 14 -7.02 -14.82 -8.63
C PRO A 14 -6.37 -14.19 -7.40
N GLY A 15 -6.52 -14.80 -6.22
CA GLY A 15 -5.84 -14.37 -5.00
C GLY A 15 -4.32 -14.45 -5.10
N MET A 16 -3.78 -15.54 -5.66
CA MET A 16 -2.35 -15.68 -5.94
C MET A 16 -1.87 -14.63 -6.96
N LEU A 17 -2.61 -14.45 -8.05
CA LEU A 17 -2.25 -13.47 -9.08
C LEU A 17 -2.27 -12.03 -8.52
N LEU A 18 -3.29 -11.69 -7.73
CA LEU A 18 -3.40 -10.40 -7.05
C LEU A 18 -2.21 -10.18 -6.09
N SER A 19 -1.82 -11.21 -5.34
CA SER A 19 -0.68 -11.14 -4.42
C SER A 19 0.63 -10.89 -5.18
N MET A 20 0.87 -11.62 -6.27
CA MET A 20 2.05 -11.42 -7.12
C MET A 20 2.09 -10.01 -7.73
N LEU A 21 0.96 -9.54 -8.25
CA LEU A 21 0.84 -8.19 -8.81
C LEU A 21 1.09 -7.12 -7.75
N THR A 22 0.59 -7.32 -6.54
CA THR A 22 0.77 -6.39 -5.41
C THR A 22 2.22 -6.33 -4.98
N ILE A 23 2.91 -7.47 -4.89
CA ILE A 23 4.35 -7.53 -4.59
C ILE A 23 5.14 -6.77 -5.67
N PHE A 24 4.89 -7.07 -6.95
CA PHE A 24 5.53 -6.39 -8.07
C PHE A 24 5.32 -4.87 -8.00
N ALA A 25 4.09 -4.43 -7.78
CA ALA A 25 3.73 -3.03 -7.65
C ALA A 25 4.41 -2.35 -6.44
N THR A 26 4.52 -3.07 -5.32
CA THR A 26 5.18 -2.59 -4.10
C THR A 26 6.68 -2.37 -4.31
N PHE A 27 7.33 -3.14 -5.20
CA PHE A 27 8.72 -2.90 -5.57
C PHE A 27 8.87 -1.79 -6.62
N MET A 28 7.99 -1.75 -7.61
CA MET A 28 8.08 -0.78 -8.71
C MET A 28 7.68 0.64 -8.30
N ALA A 29 6.72 0.81 -7.39
CA ALA A 29 6.27 2.14 -6.96
C ALA A 29 7.40 2.97 -6.31
N PRO A 30 8.20 2.43 -5.35
CA PRO A 30 9.42 3.06 -4.84
C PRO A 30 10.44 3.39 -5.92
N ALA A 31 10.67 2.48 -6.87
CA ALA A 31 11.64 2.69 -7.95
C ALA A 31 11.31 3.93 -8.80
N LEU A 32 10.01 4.27 -8.93
CA LEU A 32 9.55 5.43 -9.68
C LEU A 32 9.42 6.71 -8.84
N THR A 33 9.20 6.57 -7.53
CA THR A 33 8.91 7.70 -6.63
C THR A 33 10.12 8.18 -5.83
N ALA A 34 10.99 7.27 -5.38
CA ALA A 34 12.21 7.60 -4.65
C ALA A 34 13.16 8.52 -5.43
N PRO A 35 13.42 8.35 -6.74
CA PRO A 35 14.29 9.29 -7.47
C PRO A 35 13.59 10.62 -7.81
N ALA A 36 12.28 10.76 -7.61
CA ALA A 36 11.50 11.87 -8.16
C ALA A 36 11.82 13.23 -7.52
N VAL A 37 12.25 13.24 -6.26
CA VAL A 37 12.66 14.46 -5.54
C VAL A 37 14.18 14.49 -5.36
N SER A 38 14.81 13.38 -5.00
CA SER A 38 16.26 13.35 -4.74
C SER A 38 17.09 13.77 -5.97
N LEU A 39 16.70 13.36 -7.19
CA LEU A 39 17.39 13.80 -8.41
C LEU A 39 17.21 15.28 -8.70
N GLU A 40 16.08 15.87 -8.33
CA GLU A 40 15.82 17.30 -8.54
C GLU A 40 16.60 18.15 -7.52
N ILE A 41 16.74 17.65 -6.29
CA ILE A 41 17.60 18.27 -5.28
C ILE A 41 19.07 18.21 -5.74
N ASP A 42 19.53 17.06 -6.20
CA ASP A 42 20.92 16.88 -6.66
C ASP A 42 21.26 17.76 -7.88
N ARG A 43 20.28 18.01 -8.75
CA ARG A 43 20.42 18.88 -9.93
C ARG A 43 20.20 20.36 -9.64
N GLY A 44 19.80 20.74 -8.43
CA GLY A 44 19.43 22.12 -8.08
C GLY A 44 18.17 22.65 -8.78
N THR A 45 17.41 21.77 -9.44
CA THR A 45 16.15 22.13 -10.11
C THR A 45 15.00 22.26 -9.13
N TRP A 46 15.15 21.73 -7.91
CA TRP A 46 14.17 21.88 -6.84
C TRP A 46 13.90 23.33 -6.48
N ASP A 47 14.93 24.18 -6.38
CA ASP A 47 14.76 25.59 -6.03
C ASP A 47 14.02 26.37 -7.11
N ILE A 48 14.25 26.00 -8.38
CA ILE A 48 13.52 26.55 -9.53
C ILE A 48 12.03 26.22 -9.44
N LEU A 49 11.68 24.99 -9.04
CA LEU A 49 10.28 24.58 -8.88
C LEU A 49 9.58 25.37 -7.77
N ARG A 50 10.30 25.79 -6.72
CA ARG A 50 9.72 26.58 -5.62
C ARG A 50 9.51 28.05 -5.95
N MET A 51 10.17 28.55 -6.99
CA MET A 51 9.89 29.89 -7.53
C MET A 51 8.57 29.94 -8.32
N THR A 52 7.97 28.79 -8.62
CA THR A 52 6.66 28.76 -9.27
C THR A 52 5.56 29.15 -8.28
N PRO A 53 4.46 29.79 -8.73
CA PRO A 53 3.37 30.22 -7.85
C PRO A 53 2.53 29.07 -7.27
N GLN A 54 2.93 27.81 -7.50
CA GLN A 54 2.20 26.62 -7.06
C GLN A 54 2.65 26.21 -5.66
N PRO A 55 1.73 25.76 -4.79
CA PRO A 55 2.11 25.29 -3.46
C PRO A 55 2.96 24.01 -3.57
N THR A 56 3.98 23.89 -2.71
CA THR A 56 4.91 22.75 -2.67
C THR A 56 4.19 21.39 -2.64
N GLY A 57 3.09 21.31 -1.89
CA GLY A 57 2.25 20.11 -1.81
C GLY A 57 1.65 19.70 -3.16
N ALA A 58 1.21 20.65 -3.99
CA ALA A 58 0.68 20.35 -5.32
C ALA A 58 1.77 19.84 -6.27
N ILE A 59 2.99 20.38 -6.17
CA ILE A 59 4.15 19.93 -6.96
C ILE A 59 4.50 18.48 -6.60
N LEU A 60 4.57 18.16 -5.30
CA LEU A 60 4.87 16.81 -4.82
C LEU A 60 3.78 15.82 -5.21
N LEU A 61 2.51 16.20 -5.06
CA LEU A 61 1.37 15.36 -5.44
C LEU A 61 1.33 15.11 -6.95
N ALA A 62 1.64 16.12 -7.77
CA ALA A 62 1.77 15.95 -9.22
C ALA A 62 2.90 14.99 -9.59
N LYS A 63 4.06 15.07 -8.90
CA LYS A 63 5.17 14.12 -9.09
C LYS A 63 4.80 12.70 -8.65
N LEU A 64 4.10 12.56 -7.53
CA LEU A 64 3.66 11.27 -7.00
C LEU A 64 2.66 10.61 -7.95
N LEU A 65 1.60 11.33 -8.33
CA LEU A 65 0.58 10.84 -9.25
C LEU A 65 1.14 10.60 -10.65
N GLY A 66 2.04 11.45 -11.13
CA GLY A 66 2.73 11.24 -12.41
C GLY A 66 3.63 9.99 -12.40
N ALA A 67 4.31 9.71 -11.28
CA ALA A 67 5.08 8.48 -11.10
C ALA A 67 4.17 7.24 -11.05
N LEU A 68 3.07 7.32 -10.30
CA LEU A 68 2.09 6.24 -10.18
C LEU A 68 1.35 5.98 -11.50
N ALA A 69 0.95 7.00 -12.24
CA ALA A 69 0.26 6.85 -13.52
C ALA A 69 1.09 6.09 -14.59
N ARG A 70 2.43 6.08 -14.46
CA ARG A 70 3.30 5.28 -15.35
C ARG A 70 3.19 3.78 -15.13
N LEU A 71 2.71 3.34 -13.97
CA LEU A 71 2.42 1.93 -13.70
C LEU A 71 1.14 1.54 -14.45
N ARG A 72 1.26 0.88 -15.61
CA ARG A 72 0.09 0.44 -16.42
C ARG A 72 -0.71 -0.72 -15.80
N ILE A 73 -0.45 -1.07 -14.53
CA ILE A 73 -1.06 -2.19 -13.82
C ILE A 73 -2.37 -1.84 -13.10
N TRP A 74 -2.76 -0.57 -13.02
CA TRP A 74 -3.92 -0.11 -12.23
C TRP A 74 -5.23 -0.78 -12.64
N LEU A 75 -5.50 -0.92 -13.94
CA LEU A 75 -6.73 -1.54 -14.42
C LEU A 75 -6.80 -3.02 -14.03
N LEU A 76 -5.69 -3.74 -14.20
CA LEU A 76 -5.60 -5.16 -13.84
C LEU A 76 -5.74 -5.35 -12.32
N LEU A 77 -5.08 -4.49 -11.54
CA LEU A 77 -5.18 -4.49 -10.07
C LEU A 77 -6.62 -4.21 -9.62
N PHE A 78 -7.29 -3.24 -10.24
CA PHE A 78 -8.68 -2.90 -9.96
C PHE A 78 -9.60 -4.09 -10.23
N LEU A 79 -9.51 -4.69 -11.43
CA LEU A 79 -10.36 -5.81 -11.80
C LEU A 79 -10.14 -7.03 -10.89
N LEU A 80 -8.88 -7.39 -10.60
CA LEU A 80 -8.57 -8.54 -9.75
C LEU A 80 -8.94 -8.31 -8.29
N SER A 81 -8.67 -7.13 -7.73
CA SER A 81 -9.03 -6.81 -6.34
C SER A 81 -10.55 -6.78 -6.15
N LEU A 82 -11.28 -6.19 -7.10
CA LEU A 82 -12.74 -6.17 -7.09
C LEU A 82 -13.31 -7.59 -7.23
N PHE A 83 -12.82 -8.37 -8.19
CA PHE A 83 -13.28 -9.73 -8.41
C PHE A 83 -13.06 -10.61 -7.17
N GLN A 84 -11.86 -10.60 -6.61
CA GLN A 84 -11.52 -11.40 -5.43
C GLN A 84 -12.36 -10.97 -4.20
N GLY A 85 -12.49 -9.67 -3.97
CA GLY A 85 -13.25 -9.16 -2.82
C GLY A 85 -14.74 -9.46 -2.91
N LEU A 86 -15.34 -9.33 -4.10
CA LEU A 86 -16.73 -9.71 -4.34
C LEU A 86 -16.95 -11.19 -4.17
N LEU A 87 -16.07 -12.04 -4.70
CA LEU A 87 -16.13 -13.49 -4.55
C LEU A 87 -16.13 -13.89 -3.06
N ILE A 88 -15.17 -13.38 -2.29
CA ILE A 88 -15.07 -13.63 -0.84
C ILE A 88 -16.37 -13.19 -0.13
N THR A 89 -16.89 -12.02 -0.48
CA THR A 89 -18.12 -11.48 0.10
C THR A 89 -19.32 -12.39 -0.21
N CYS A 90 -19.49 -12.79 -1.47
CA CYS A 90 -20.59 -13.65 -1.90
C CYS A 90 -20.54 -15.03 -1.25
N VAL A 91 -19.37 -15.68 -1.21
CA VAL A 91 -19.19 -16.99 -0.55
C VAL A 91 -19.53 -16.90 0.93
N SER A 92 -19.08 -15.85 1.60
CA SER A 92 -19.36 -15.65 3.01
C SER A 92 -20.82 -15.33 3.29
N ALA A 93 -21.48 -14.57 2.41
CA ALA A 93 -22.90 -14.25 2.51
C ALA A 93 -23.80 -15.49 2.35
N VAL A 94 -23.46 -16.39 1.42
CA VAL A 94 -24.18 -17.66 1.22
C VAL A 94 -24.01 -18.61 2.41
N SER A 95 -22.89 -18.52 3.13
CA SER A 95 -22.60 -19.35 4.30
C SER A 95 -23.50 -19.05 5.50
N GLY A 96 -24.17 -17.88 5.52
CA GLY A 96 -25.13 -17.47 6.54
C GLY A 96 -24.52 -17.13 7.91
N GLY A 97 -25.34 -16.53 8.79
CA GLY A 97 -24.97 -16.20 10.16
C GLY A 97 -23.97 -15.04 10.32
N GLU A 98 -23.25 -15.01 11.45
CA GLU A 98 -22.24 -13.98 11.76
C GLU A 98 -21.07 -13.96 10.76
N LEU A 99 -20.82 -15.08 10.09
CA LEU A 99 -19.83 -15.20 9.00
C LEU A 99 -20.15 -14.28 7.82
N GLY A 100 -21.42 -13.92 7.60
CA GLY A 100 -21.81 -13.00 6.53
C GLY A 100 -21.26 -11.57 6.74
N LEU A 101 -21.40 -11.03 7.96
CA LEU A 101 -20.90 -9.69 8.30
C LEU A 101 -19.37 -9.63 8.28
N TRP A 102 -18.72 -10.61 8.89
CA TRP A 102 -17.26 -10.72 8.89
C TRP A 102 -16.69 -10.97 7.48
N GLY A 103 -17.42 -11.72 6.66
CA GLY A 103 -17.12 -11.94 5.26
C GLY A 103 -17.18 -10.68 4.39
N MET A 104 -18.15 -9.79 4.63
CA MET A 104 -18.19 -8.48 3.98
C MET A 104 -16.97 -7.63 4.34
N ALA A 105 -16.59 -7.59 5.62
CA ALA A 105 -15.40 -6.87 6.07
C ALA A 105 -14.12 -7.43 5.42
N LEU A 106 -13.99 -8.76 5.33
CA LEU A 106 -12.89 -9.43 4.64
C LEU A 106 -12.85 -9.10 3.15
N GLY A 107 -13.99 -9.15 2.47
CA GLY A 107 -14.11 -8.81 1.06
C GLY A 107 -13.68 -7.38 0.78
N ILE A 108 -14.22 -6.41 1.53
CA ILE A 108 -13.85 -4.99 1.45
C ILE A 108 -12.35 -4.82 1.72
N SER A 109 -11.84 -5.42 2.78
CA SER A 109 -10.41 -5.35 3.10
C SER A 109 -9.53 -5.90 1.98
N THR A 110 -9.97 -6.95 1.30
CA THR A 110 -9.24 -7.55 0.17
C THR A 110 -9.24 -6.63 -1.06
N ILE A 111 -10.31 -5.86 -1.27
CA ILE A 111 -10.38 -4.85 -2.33
C ILE A 111 -9.37 -3.74 -2.05
N PHE A 112 -9.36 -3.19 -0.83
CA PHE A 112 -8.56 -2.01 -0.50
C PHE A 112 -7.09 -2.31 -0.24
N ARG A 113 -6.76 -3.43 0.43
CA ARG A 113 -5.39 -3.78 0.85
C ARG A 113 -4.30 -3.54 -0.21
N PRO A 114 -4.41 -4.07 -1.44
CA PRO A 114 -3.35 -3.88 -2.43
C PRO A 114 -3.11 -2.41 -2.77
N TRP A 115 -4.16 -1.58 -2.79
CA TRP A 115 -4.05 -0.15 -3.05
C TRP A 115 -3.29 0.56 -1.94
N VAL A 116 -3.64 0.27 -0.69
CA VAL A 116 -3.02 0.93 0.46
C VAL A 116 -1.54 0.53 0.59
N GLU A 117 -1.20 -0.73 0.29
CA GLU A 117 0.19 -1.20 0.27
C GLU A 117 1.04 -0.50 -0.80
N ILE A 118 0.51 -0.37 -2.02
CA ILE A 118 1.21 0.29 -3.14
C ILE A 118 1.36 1.78 -2.87
N LEU A 119 0.30 2.45 -2.40
CA LEU A 119 0.35 3.86 -2.03
C LEU A 119 1.36 4.05 -0.90
N PHE A 120 1.33 3.22 0.14
CA PHE A 120 2.28 3.31 1.24
C PHE A 120 3.73 3.26 0.74
N ALA A 121 4.05 2.29 -0.13
CA ALA A 121 5.38 2.17 -0.72
C ALA A 121 5.79 3.40 -1.53
N ALA A 122 4.85 3.99 -2.28
CA ALA A 122 5.06 5.21 -3.07
C ALA A 122 5.31 6.45 -2.17
N PHE A 123 4.49 6.62 -1.14
CA PHE A 123 4.62 7.70 -0.16
C PHE A 123 5.92 7.56 0.63
N LEU A 124 6.28 6.35 1.07
CA LEU A 124 7.55 6.12 1.76
C LEU A 124 8.73 6.43 0.86
N GLY A 125 8.68 6.02 -0.42
CA GLY A 125 9.69 6.36 -1.42
C GLY A 125 9.91 7.85 -1.56
N MET A 126 8.82 8.59 -1.74
CA MET A 126 8.89 10.04 -1.80
C MET A 126 9.34 10.66 -0.47
N PHE A 127 8.91 10.15 0.68
CA PHE A 127 9.36 10.63 1.99
C PHE A 127 10.87 10.48 2.15
N VAL A 128 11.42 9.28 1.97
CA VAL A 128 12.87 9.05 2.08
C VAL A 128 13.66 9.90 1.08
N SER A 129 13.12 10.13 -0.12
CA SER A 129 13.76 10.98 -1.13
C SER A 129 13.94 12.44 -0.71
N THR A 130 13.15 12.93 0.24
CA THR A 130 13.33 14.29 0.81
C THR A 130 14.46 14.37 1.83
N TRP A 131 14.97 13.24 2.32
CA TRP A 131 16.05 13.18 3.32
C TRP A 131 17.41 12.96 2.71
N VAL A 132 17.48 12.45 1.48
CA VAL A 132 18.72 11.98 0.88
C VAL A 132 18.90 12.59 -0.50
N ARG A 133 20.10 13.13 -0.76
CA ARG A 133 20.44 13.72 -2.08
C ARG A 133 20.70 12.64 -3.15
N SER A 134 21.23 11.49 -2.75
CA SER A 134 21.47 10.36 -3.66
C SER A 134 20.20 9.53 -3.90
N ALA A 135 19.82 9.37 -5.16
CA ALA A 135 18.70 8.52 -5.57
C ALA A 135 18.87 7.05 -5.18
N THR A 136 20.11 6.53 -5.24
CA THR A 136 20.40 5.13 -4.87
C THR A 136 20.18 4.91 -3.38
N LEU A 137 20.66 5.82 -2.54
CA LEU A 137 20.45 5.74 -1.09
C LEU A 137 18.96 5.91 -0.74
N ALA A 138 18.24 6.80 -1.42
CA ALA A 138 16.80 6.95 -1.23
C ALA A 138 16.06 5.63 -1.56
N LEU A 139 16.42 4.97 -2.66
CA LEU A 139 15.84 3.70 -3.07
C LEU A 139 16.12 2.58 -2.05
N VAL A 140 17.38 2.42 -1.64
CA VAL A 140 17.77 1.41 -0.63
C VAL A 140 17.05 1.66 0.70
N GLY A 141 17.04 2.90 1.18
CA GLY A 141 16.35 3.27 2.42
C GLY A 141 14.84 2.98 2.35
N THR A 142 14.23 3.23 1.19
CA THR A 142 12.81 2.92 0.97
C THR A 142 12.55 1.42 1.02
N TYR A 143 13.35 0.60 0.34
CA TYR A 143 13.15 -0.86 0.36
C TYR A 143 13.35 -1.45 1.75
N VAL A 144 14.36 -0.98 2.50
CA VAL A 144 14.56 -1.38 3.89
C VAL A 144 13.33 -1.02 4.73
N GLY A 145 12.81 0.21 4.59
CA GLY A 145 11.60 0.65 5.29
C GLY A 145 10.37 -0.19 4.95
N ILE A 146 10.16 -0.54 3.67
CA ILE A 146 9.06 -1.42 3.24
C ILE A 146 9.21 -2.81 3.86
N LEU A 147 10.42 -3.40 3.85
CA LEU A 147 10.65 -4.72 4.43
C LEU A 147 10.38 -4.73 5.93
N VAL A 148 10.86 -3.72 6.65
CA VAL A 148 10.59 -3.55 8.09
C VAL A 148 9.10 -3.47 8.35
N ILE A 149 8.37 -2.62 7.63
CA ILE A 149 6.93 -2.47 7.82
C ILE A 149 6.18 -3.75 7.43
N LYS A 150 6.54 -4.45 6.35
CA LYS A 150 5.91 -5.73 6.01
C LYS A 150 6.19 -6.82 7.04
N PHE A 151 7.36 -6.81 7.67
CA PHE A 151 7.70 -7.75 8.74
C PHE A 151 6.81 -7.53 9.97
N PHE A 152 6.70 -6.28 10.43
CA PHE A 152 5.85 -5.93 11.57
C PHE A 152 4.35 -5.99 11.26
N ASN A 153 3.97 -5.72 10.02
CA ASN A 153 2.58 -5.70 9.56
C ASN A 153 2.16 -7.02 8.89
N ASN A 154 2.73 -8.13 9.35
CA ASN A 154 2.44 -9.46 8.83
C ASN A 154 1.09 -9.96 9.35
N SER A 155 0.26 -10.51 8.47
CA SER A 155 -1.04 -11.11 8.80
C SER A 155 -0.95 -12.18 9.91
N VAL A 156 0.17 -12.92 10.01
CA VAL A 156 0.39 -13.92 11.07
C VAL A 156 0.52 -13.27 12.45
N LEU A 157 1.20 -12.12 12.55
CA LEU A 157 1.32 -11.39 13.81
C LEU A 157 -0.06 -10.86 14.25
N TRP A 158 -0.83 -10.34 13.31
CA TRP A 158 -2.20 -9.87 13.58
C TRP A 158 -3.14 -10.99 14.02
N LEU A 159 -3.02 -12.20 13.44
CA LEU A 159 -3.74 -13.39 13.92
C LEU A 159 -3.34 -13.76 15.35
N GLY A 160 -2.04 -13.69 15.68
CA GLY A 160 -1.53 -13.93 17.04
C GLY A 160 -2.04 -12.90 18.05
N ILE A 161 -2.07 -11.62 17.66
CA ILE A 161 -2.58 -10.53 18.50
C ILE A 161 -4.09 -10.70 18.72
N GLY A 162 -4.86 -11.00 17.67
CA GLY A 162 -6.29 -11.25 17.79
C GLY A 162 -6.61 -12.40 18.75
N SER A 163 -5.96 -13.54 18.57
CA SER A 163 -6.18 -14.73 19.39
C SER A 163 -5.67 -14.60 20.83
N GLY A 164 -4.48 -14.02 21.02
CA GLY A 164 -3.83 -13.96 22.34
C GLY A 164 -4.24 -12.78 23.20
N VAL A 165 -4.44 -11.59 22.62
CA VAL A 165 -4.65 -10.35 23.39
C VAL A 165 -6.11 -10.01 23.57
N PHE A 166 -6.92 -10.24 22.53
CA PHE A 166 -8.33 -9.84 22.53
C PHE A 166 -9.31 -10.99 22.79
N GLY A 167 -8.82 -12.23 22.86
CA GLY A 167 -9.65 -13.42 23.13
C GLY A 167 -10.80 -13.57 22.12
N VAL A 168 -10.63 -13.08 20.89
CA VAL A 168 -11.74 -12.99 19.93
C VAL A 168 -12.08 -14.38 19.39
N GLU A 169 -13.36 -14.60 19.10
CA GLU A 169 -13.86 -15.87 18.58
C GLU A 169 -13.22 -16.25 17.24
N SER A 170 -13.15 -17.56 16.95
CA SER A 170 -12.45 -18.16 15.81
C SER A 170 -12.72 -17.48 14.45
N ASN A 171 -13.95 -16.97 14.23
CA ASN A 171 -14.36 -16.34 12.97
C ASN A 171 -13.80 -14.92 12.78
N SER A 172 -13.74 -14.14 13.86
CA SER A 172 -13.20 -12.77 13.86
C SER A 172 -11.66 -12.74 13.77
N MET A 173 -10.99 -13.86 14.09
CA MET A 173 -9.54 -13.97 13.95
C MET A 173 -9.10 -13.75 12.50
N PHE A 174 -9.76 -14.40 11.53
CA PHE A 174 -9.43 -14.24 10.10
C PHE A 174 -9.56 -12.80 9.62
N VAL A 175 -10.55 -12.08 10.15
CA VAL A 175 -10.78 -10.66 9.87
C VAL A 175 -9.61 -9.82 10.37
N SER A 176 -9.15 -10.06 11.60
CA SER A 176 -8.02 -9.32 12.19
C SER A 176 -6.73 -9.43 11.36
N GLY A 177 -6.45 -10.61 10.80
CA GLY A 177 -5.27 -10.86 9.96
C GLY A 177 -5.28 -10.11 8.62
N THR A 178 -6.46 -9.70 8.15
CA THR A 178 -6.62 -9.01 6.86
C THR A 178 -6.87 -7.51 7.04
N VAL A 179 -7.75 -7.15 7.98
CA VAL A 179 -8.13 -5.76 8.27
C VAL A 179 -7.04 -5.02 9.05
N GLY A 180 -6.38 -5.68 10.01
CA GLY A 180 -5.33 -5.07 10.83
C GLY A 180 -4.23 -4.42 9.97
N PRO A 181 -3.63 -5.16 9.02
CA PRO A 181 -2.64 -4.58 8.13
C PRO A 181 -3.12 -3.38 7.32
N VAL A 182 -4.37 -3.42 6.84
CA VAL A 182 -4.98 -2.32 6.08
C VAL A 182 -5.10 -1.08 6.94
N VAL A 183 -5.56 -1.21 8.18
CA VAL A 183 -5.69 -0.09 9.12
C VAL A 183 -4.33 0.56 9.38
N VAL A 184 -3.27 -0.23 9.59
CA VAL A 184 -1.91 0.30 9.78
C VAL A 184 -1.47 1.13 8.57
N TYR A 185 -1.61 0.59 7.36
CA TYR A 185 -1.23 1.35 6.16
C TYR A 185 -2.07 2.62 5.99
N MET A 186 -3.38 2.54 6.24
CA MET A 186 -4.28 3.70 6.17
C MET A 186 -3.90 4.80 7.16
N LEU A 187 -3.39 4.45 8.34
CA LEU A 187 -2.91 5.41 9.34
C LEU A 187 -1.52 5.98 8.99
N LEU A 188 -0.64 5.17 8.42
CA LEU A 188 0.70 5.61 8.01
C LEU A 188 0.68 6.55 6.80
N LEU A 189 -0.26 6.35 5.87
CA LEU A 189 -0.40 7.20 4.68
C LEU A 189 -0.51 8.71 4.98
N PRO A 190 -1.45 9.20 5.82
CA PRO A 190 -1.54 10.62 6.13
C PRO A 190 -0.32 11.12 6.90
N VAL A 191 0.28 10.31 7.78
CA VAL A 191 1.51 10.66 8.50
C VAL A 191 2.67 10.88 7.52
N LEU A 192 2.83 9.99 6.54
CA LEU A 192 3.83 10.15 5.48
C LEU A 192 3.52 11.34 4.57
N ALA A 193 2.27 11.53 4.19
CA ALA A 193 1.86 12.67 3.34
C ALA A 193 2.16 14.02 4.02
N LEU A 194 1.80 14.17 5.30
CA LEU A 194 2.12 15.36 6.08
C LEU A 194 3.64 15.52 6.28
N GLY A 195 4.35 14.41 6.55
CA GLY A 195 5.79 14.40 6.72
C GLY A 195 6.55 14.84 5.46
N ILE A 196 6.07 14.43 4.27
CA ILE A 196 6.62 14.84 2.97
C ILE A 196 6.49 16.35 2.80
N VAL A 197 5.29 16.91 3.02
CA VAL A 197 5.04 18.35 2.85
C VAL A 197 5.90 19.16 3.82
N TRP A 198 5.88 18.79 5.10
CA TRP A 198 6.68 19.45 6.14
C TRP A 198 8.17 19.42 5.84
N ARG A 199 8.71 18.29 5.38
CA ARG A 199 10.13 18.19 5.06
C ARG A 199 10.49 18.96 3.80
N ALA A 200 9.65 18.90 2.77
CA ALA A 200 9.86 19.64 1.53
C ALA A 200 9.90 21.16 1.74
N GLU A 201 9.15 21.67 2.72
CA GLU A 201 9.20 23.09 3.08
C GLU A 201 10.56 23.51 3.66
N LYS A 202 11.17 22.65 4.48
CA LYS A 202 12.43 22.91 5.18
C LYS A 202 13.68 22.84 4.30
N ILE A 203 13.66 22.06 3.22
CA ILE A 203 14.85 21.79 2.37
C ILE A 203 15.52 23.08 1.85
N GLY A 204 14.75 24.16 1.61
CA GLY A 204 15.28 25.43 1.10
C GLY A 204 15.59 26.50 2.16
N VAL A 205 15.44 26.19 3.46
CA VAL A 205 15.87 27.10 4.55
C VAL A 205 17.29 26.75 5.02
N GLU A 206 17.71 25.50 4.80
CA GLU A 206 19.00 24.96 5.25
C GLU A 206 20.09 24.95 4.16
N SER A 207 19.75 25.32 2.92
CA SER A 207 20.65 25.43 1.76
C SER A 207 21.16 26.86 1.57
#